data_AF-A0A812VHR7-F1
#
_entry.id   AF-A0A812VHR7-F1
#
_cell.length_a   1.000
_cell.length_b   1.000
_cell.length_c   1.000
_cell.angle_alpha   90.00
_cell.angle_beta   90.00
_cell.angle_gamma   90.00
#
_symmetry.space_group_name_H-M   'P 1'
#
loop_
_entity.id
_entity.type
_entity.pdbx_description
1 polymer ?
#
loop_
_entity_poly.entity_id
_entity_poly.type
_entity_poly.pdbx_seq_one_letter_code
_entity_poly.pdbx_strand_id
1 'polypeptide(L)'
;LLQPRPTLRPSPLVRDRNLHDRNLRESAWLSRAGRRARDGNEAKVTRQIFTLAWPAVLGASIDPVLSLLDTYWVSRCLGMLSLAALGPALNVEDWMFDILKTVQVPVRSLTSESVAAGRPEEVQETLSQALCFCWRVGLAVAILGSAISTFLLRLSSVEASSPLLEPAKAYLVPRLFGAPGLLTLIVLQAALSGAFRDTSAVLRLVLLGAGLNAVLTPLCVAGLHAGTAG
;
A
#
# COMPACT_ATOMS: atom_id res chain seq x y z
N LEU A 1 78.27 4.05 56.64
CA LEU A 1 77.35 2.91 56.80
C LEU A 1 75.92 3.43 56.65
N LEU A 2 75.37 3.44 55.44
CA LEU A 2 73.95 3.77 55.18
C LEU A 2 73.38 2.65 54.30
N GLN A 3 72.57 1.77 54.89
CA GLN A 3 71.84 0.75 54.15
C GLN A 3 70.59 1.37 53.48
N PRO A 4 70.22 0.97 52.25
CA PRO A 4 69.00 1.44 51.61
C PRO A 4 67.76 0.77 52.22
N ARG A 5 66.69 1.56 52.45
CA ARG A 5 65.40 1.07 52.94
C ARG A 5 64.75 0.10 51.95
N PRO A 6 64.12 -1.00 52.41
CA PRO A 6 63.43 -1.93 51.54
C PRO A 6 62.18 -1.26 50.94
N THR A 7 62.08 -1.28 49.61
CA THR A 7 60.87 -0.91 48.88
C THR A 7 59.79 -1.96 49.17
N LEU A 8 58.78 -1.59 49.95
CA LEU A 8 57.60 -2.41 50.21
C LEU A 8 56.88 -2.66 48.86
N ARG A 9 57.08 -3.85 48.28
CA ARG A 9 56.23 -4.33 47.19
C ARG A 9 54.81 -4.48 47.74
N PRO A 10 53.77 -3.96 47.07
CA PRO A 10 52.40 -4.16 47.52
C PRO A 10 52.09 -5.66 47.61
N SER A 11 51.37 -6.05 48.67
CA SER A 11 51.01 -7.44 48.91
C SER A 11 50.20 -8.00 47.72
N PRO A 12 50.37 -9.29 47.35
CA PRO A 12 49.69 -9.89 46.21
C PRO A 12 48.16 -9.75 46.29
N LEU A 13 47.58 -9.74 47.49
CA LEU A 13 46.15 -9.53 47.75
C LEU A 13 45.63 -8.15 47.30
N VAL A 14 46.44 -7.09 47.40
CA VAL A 14 46.05 -5.74 46.95
C VAL A 14 46.11 -5.62 45.42
N ARG A 15 47.04 -6.35 44.79
CA ARG A 15 47.18 -6.40 43.33
C ARG A 15 46.01 -7.12 42.67
N ASP A 16 45.56 -8.23 43.26
CA ASP A 16 44.38 -8.99 42.80
C ASP A 16 43.08 -8.19 42.95
N ARG A 17 42.92 -7.44 44.05
CA ARG A 17 41.72 -6.61 44.28
C ARG A 17 41.60 -5.48 43.25
N ASN A 18 42.72 -4.84 42.90
CA ASN A 18 42.76 -3.81 41.84
C ASN A 18 42.50 -4.38 40.44
N LEU A 19 42.91 -5.62 40.17
CA LEU A 19 42.60 -6.30 38.90
C LEU A 19 41.11 -6.68 38.83
N HIS A 20 40.54 -7.15 39.94
CA HIS A 20 39.12 -7.49 40.02
C HIS A 20 38.22 -6.26 39.82
N ASP A 21 38.52 -5.14 40.48
CA ASP A 21 37.78 -3.88 40.30
C ASP A 21 37.91 -3.30 38.88
N ARG A 22 39.07 -3.46 38.23
CA ARG A 22 39.25 -3.07 36.82
C ARG A 22 38.39 -3.93 35.89
N ASN A 23 38.37 -5.25 36.08
CA ASN A 23 37.57 -6.17 35.26
C ASN A 23 36.05 -5.94 35.46
N LEU A 24 35.61 -5.63 36.68
CA LEU A 24 34.22 -5.27 36.96
C LEU A 24 33.82 -3.95 36.29
N ARG A 25 34.73 -2.97 36.24
CA ARG A 25 34.49 -1.71 35.51
C ARG A 25 34.44 -1.92 34.00
N GLU A 26 35.35 -2.71 33.44
CA GLU A 26 35.37 -3.02 32.00
C GLU A 26 34.13 -3.79 31.55
N SER A 27 33.69 -4.81 32.31
CA SER A 27 32.45 -5.54 32.01
C SER A 27 31.18 -4.67 32.13
N ALA A 28 31.15 -3.77 33.12
CA ALA A 28 30.08 -2.78 33.25
C ALA A 28 30.08 -1.77 32.09
N TRP A 29 31.26 -1.40 31.56
CA TRP A 29 31.39 -0.56 30.37
C TRP A 29 30.94 -1.28 29.10
N LEU A 30 31.39 -2.51 28.86
CA LEU A 30 31.02 -3.32 27.69
C LEU A 30 29.51 -3.61 27.65
N SER A 31 28.90 -3.93 28.79
CA SER A 31 27.45 -4.16 28.87
C SER A 31 26.62 -2.90 28.61
N ARG A 32 27.07 -1.72 29.08
CA ARG A 32 26.42 -0.44 28.77
C ARG A 32 26.61 -0.04 27.31
N ALA A 33 27.81 -0.22 26.76
CA ALA A 33 28.08 0.05 25.34
C ALA A 33 27.23 -0.84 24.43
N GLY A 34 27.11 -2.14 24.75
CA GLY A 34 26.26 -3.09 24.04
C GLY A 34 24.77 -2.74 24.13
N ARG A 35 24.26 -2.34 25.31
CA ARG A 35 22.88 -1.85 25.46
C ARG A 35 22.65 -0.60 24.62
N ARG A 36 23.53 0.40 24.70
CA ARG A 36 23.38 1.67 23.96
C ARG A 36 23.43 1.48 22.44
N ALA A 37 24.22 0.53 21.95
CA ALA A 37 24.23 0.15 20.55
C ALA A 37 22.94 -0.57 20.13
N ARG A 38 22.38 -1.45 20.98
CA ARG A 38 21.08 -2.08 20.75
C ARG A 38 19.95 -1.07 20.74
N ASP A 39 19.84 -0.22 21.77
CA ASP A 39 18.82 0.82 21.87
C ASP A 39 18.88 1.78 20.67
N GLY A 40 20.09 2.12 20.21
CA GLY A 40 20.31 2.91 19.00
C GLY A 40 19.85 2.21 17.72
N ASN A 41 20.04 0.89 17.61
CA ASN A 41 19.57 0.11 16.48
C ASN A 41 18.04 -0.07 16.51
N GLU A 42 17.46 -0.31 17.69
CA GLU A 42 16.01 -0.38 17.89
C GLU A 42 15.34 0.93 17.50
N ALA A 43 15.82 2.07 18.02
CA ALA A 43 15.28 3.39 17.66
C ALA A 43 15.37 3.66 16.14
N LYS A 44 16.46 3.22 15.49
CA LYS A 44 16.63 3.33 14.03
C LYS A 44 15.64 2.47 13.27
N VAL A 45 15.43 1.22 13.70
CA VAL A 45 14.47 0.29 13.12
C VAL A 45 13.04 0.78 13.32
N THR A 46 12.66 1.20 14.54
CA THR A 46 11.32 1.76 14.83
C THR A 46 11.03 2.98 13.97
N ARG A 47 12.01 3.89 13.81
CA ARG A 47 11.85 5.06 12.93
C ARG A 47 11.68 4.66 11.47
N GLN A 48 12.41 3.66 10.99
CA GLN A 48 12.26 3.14 9.62
C GLN A 48 10.89 2.50 9.41
N ILE A 49 10.42 1.67 10.35
CA ILE A 49 9.09 1.07 10.32
C ILE A 49 8.03 2.18 10.27
N PHE A 50 8.12 3.18 11.14
CA PHE A 50 7.17 4.29 11.16
C PHE A 50 7.16 5.07 9.83
N THR A 51 8.34 5.37 9.28
CA THR A 51 8.49 6.09 8.00
C THR A 51 7.87 5.33 6.83
N LEU A 52 7.88 3.99 6.87
CA LEU A 52 7.23 3.14 5.87
C LEU A 52 5.74 2.94 6.14
N ALA A 53 5.33 2.92 7.41
CA ALA A 53 3.96 2.61 7.82
C ALA A 53 3.00 3.78 7.59
N TRP A 54 3.39 5.02 7.95
CA TRP A 54 2.45 6.16 7.87
C TRP A 54 1.94 6.43 6.45
N PRO A 55 2.74 6.37 5.36
CA PRO A 55 2.23 6.58 4.00
C PRO A 55 1.36 5.42 3.55
N ALA A 56 1.67 4.20 3.97
CA ALA A 56 0.88 3.02 3.65
C ALA A 56 -0.51 3.08 4.31
N VAL A 57 -0.57 3.49 5.57
CA VAL A 57 -1.85 3.68 6.29
C VAL A 57 -2.69 4.78 5.66
N LEU A 58 -2.08 5.92 5.31
CA LEU A 58 -2.79 6.99 4.60
C LEU A 58 -3.28 6.52 3.24
N GLY A 59 -2.43 5.81 2.48
CA GLY A 59 -2.79 5.23 1.19
C GLY A 59 -3.99 4.29 1.30
N ALA A 60 -3.98 3.39 2.29
CA ALA A 60 -5.09 2.46 2.54
C ALA A 60 -6.37 3.14 3.03
N SER A 61 -6.26 4.33 3.62
CA SER A 61 -7.41 5.10 4.11
C SER A 61 -8.12 5.87 2.99
N ILE A 62 -7.50 6.03 1.81
CA ILE A 62 -8.06 6.80 0.70
C ILE A 62 -9.29 6.11 0.11
N ASP A 63 -9.25 4.79 -0.11
CA ASP A 63 -10.36 4.04 -0.70
C ASP A 63 -11.67 4.20 0.09
N PRO A 64 -11.72 4.00 1.43
CA PRO A 64 -12.95 4.22 2.18
C PRO A 64 -13.40 5.68 2.21
N VAL A 65 -12.47 6.65 2.18
CA VAL A 65 -12.82 8.08 2.09
C VAL A 65 -13.48 8.40 0.75
N LEU A 66 -12.94 7.88 -0.36
CA LEU A 66 -13.53 8.04 -1.69
C LEU A 66 -14.90 7.36 -1.79
N SER A 67 -15.05 6.16 -1.22
CA SER A 67 -16.34 5.47 -1.18
C SER A 67 -17.42 6.27 -0.43
N LEU A 68 -17.05 6.95 0.67
CA LEU A 68 -17.97 7.85 1.37
C LEU A 68 -18.35 9.07 0.53
N LEU A 69 -17.41 9.62 -0.24
CA LEU A 69 -17.69 10.73 -1.16
C LEU A 69 -18.63 10.30 -2.30
N ASP A 70 -18.38 9.15 -2.92
CA ASP A 70 -19.26 8.57 -3.95
C ASP A 70 -20.67 8.38 -3.39
N THR A 71 -20.78 7.79 -2.20
CA THR A 71 -22.06 7.59 -1.50
C THR A 71 -22.77 8.91 -1.24
N TYR A 72 -22.05 9.93 -0.76
CA TYR A 72 -22.60 11.25 -0.51
C TYR A 72 -23.17 11.88 -1.79
N TRP A 73 -22.40 11.89 -2.89
CA TRP A 73 -22.84 12.46 -4.17
C TRP A 73 -24.03 11.72 -4.76
N VAL A 74 -24.00 10.38 -4.78
CA VAL A 74 -25.12 9.56 -5.26
C VAL A 74 -26.37 9.83 -4.43
N SER A 75 -26.26 9.88 -3.11
CA SER A 75 -27.40 10.16 -2.23
C SER A 75 -28.00 11.55 -2.48
N ARG A 76 -27.17 12.56 -2.72
CA ARG A 76 -27.59 13.95 -2.85
C ARG A 76 -28.16 14.27 -4.22
N CYS A 77 -27.60 13.70 -5.29
CA CYS A 77 -27.91 14.05 -6.67
C CYS A 77 -28.91 13.08 -7.35
N LEU A 78 -28.93 11.80 -6.95
CA LEU A 78 -29.64 10.73 -7.69
C LEU A 78 -30.76 10.06 -6.87
N GLY A 79 -30.80 10.28 -5.55
CA GLY A 79 -31.87 9.82 -4.67
C GLY A 79 -31.69 8.41 -4.11
N MET A 80 -32.65 7.97 -3.29
CA MET A 80 -32.54 6.72 -2.50
C MET A 80 -32.49 5.44 -3.34
N LEU A 81 -33.13 5.42 -4.52
CA LEU A 81 -33.12 4.23 -5.39
C LEU A 81 -31.72 3.94 -5.94
N SER A 82 -31.02 4.97 -6.43
CA SER A 82 -29.64 4.85 -6.92
C SER A 82 -28.66 4.54 -5.79
N LEU A 83 -28.90 5.08 -4.59
CA LEU A 83 -28.12 4.73 -3.40
C LEU A 83 -28.29 3.25 -3.01
N ALA A 84 -29.51 2.73 -3.06
CA ALA A 84 -29.77 1.31 -2.77
C ALA A 84 -29.13 0.37 -3.82
N ALA A 85 -29.02 0.82 -5.07
CA ALA A 85 -28.38 0.08 -6.15
C ALA A 85 -26.84 0.07 -6.08
N LEU A 86 -26.25 1.00 -5.31
CA LEU A 86 -24.80 1.14 -5.16
C LEU A 86 -24.16 -0.11 -4.53
N GLY A 87 -24.80 -0.68 -3.51
CA GLY A 87 -24.27 -1.84 -2.79
C GLY A 87 -24.02 -3.06 -3.69
N PRO A 88 -25.03 -3.57 -4.42
CA PRO A 88 -24.84 -4.68 -5.34
C PRO A 88 -23.82 -4.38 -6.46
N ALA A 89 -23.80 -3.15 -6.99
CA ALA A 89 -22.85 -2.75 -8.01
C ALA A 89 -21.40 -2.77 -7.49
N LEU A 90 -21.16 -2.17 -6.32
CA LEU A 90 -19.84 -2.19 -5.66
C LEU A 90 -19.40 -3.60 -5.29
N ASN A 91 -20.32 -4.46 -4.85
CA ASN A 91 -19.98 -5.84 -4.54
C ASN A 91 -19.45 -6.57 -5.80
N VAL A 92 -20.15 -6.48 -6.93
CA VAL A 92 -19.67 -7.07 -8.19
C VAL A 92 -18.31 -6.48 -8.59
N GLU A 93 -18.17 -5.16 -8.50
CA GLU A 93 -16.93 -4.46 -8.79
C GLU A 93 -15.77 -4.97 -7.91
N ASP A 94 -15.92 -4.95 -6.59
CA ASP A 94 -14.87 -5.32 -5.64
C ASP A 94 -14.36 -6.74 -5.90
N TRP A 95 -15.26 -7.73 -6.05
CA TRP A 95 -14.86 -9.11 -6.35
C TRP A 95 -14.10 -9.24 -7.68
N MET A 96 -14.57 -8.56 -8.72
CA MET A 96 -13.89 -8.60 -10.03
C MET A 96 -12.52 -7.95 -9.95
N PHE A 97 -12.44 -6.77 -9.35
CA PHE A 97 -11.21 -5.99 -9.29
C PHE A 97 -10.19 -6.57 -8.32
N ASP A 98 -10.60 -7.17 -7.21
CA ASP A 98 -9.67 -7.79 -6.27
C ASP A 98 -8.93 -8.98 -6.87
N ILE A 99 -9.60 -9.79 -7.71
CA ILE A 99 -8.93 -10.83 -8.49
C ILE A 99 -7.90 -10.22 -9.44
N LEU A 100 -8.25 -9.13 -10.15
CA LEU A 100 -7.34 -8.50 -11.09
C LEU A 100 -6.14 -7.83 -10.40
N LYS A 101 -6.37 -7.21 -9.23
CA LYS A 101 -5.33 -6.56 -8.41
C LYS A 101 -4.27 -7.57 -7.94
N THR A 102 -4.53 -8.88 -7.93
CA THR A 102 -3.52 -9.90 -7.59
C THR A 102 -2.27 -9.84 -8.47
N VAL A 103 -2.37 -9.27 -9.69
CA VAL A 103 -1.22 -9.01 -10.58
C VAL A 103 -0.11 -8.20 -9.90
N GLN A 104 -0.44 -7.39 -8.88
CA GLN A 104 0.51 -6.61 -8.12
C GLN A 104 1.56 -7.47 -7.39
N VAL A 105 1.19 -8.69 -6.99
CA VAL A 105 2.05 -9.59 -6.21
C VAL A 105 3.28 -10.03 -7.02
N PRO A 106 3.13 -10.65 -8.20
CA PRO A 106 4.29 -11.04 -9.01
C PRO A 106 5.07 -9.81 -9.49
N VAL A 107 4.42 -8.71 -9.88
CA VAL A 107 5.13 -7.48 -10.30
C VAL A 107 6.03 -6.96 -9.19
N ARG A 108 5.50 -6.85 -7.96
CA ARG A 108 6.28 -6.40 -6.81
C ARG A 108 7.44 -7.35 -6.49
N SER A 109 7.20 -8.66 -6.57
CA SER A 109 8.23 -9.68 -6.33
C SER A 109 9.37 -9.57 -7.34
N LEU A 110 9.04 -9.61 -8.64
CA LEU A 110 10.02 -9.57 -9.73
C LEU A 110 10.82 -8.28 -9.74
N THR A 111 10.15 -7.13 -9.57
CA THR A 111 10.85 -5.83 -9.52
C THR A 111 11.76 -5.70 -8.30
N SER A 112 11.39 -6.26 -7.15
CA SER A 112 12.27 -6.30 -5.97
C SER A 112 13.48 -7.21 -6.19
N GLU A 113 13.30 -8.33 -6.86
CA GLU A 113 14.36 -9.29 -7.15
C GLU A 113 15.36 -8.72 -8.16
N SER A 114 14.89 -8.13 -9.26
CA SER A 114 15.75 -7.51 -10.29
C SER A 114 16.62 -6.40 -9.73
N VAL A 115 16.10 -5.55 -8.84
CA VAL A 115 16.91 -4.54 -8.16
C VAL A 115 17.93 -5.17 -7.21
N ALA A 116 17.55 -6.21 -6.46
CA ALA A 116 18.47 -6.93 -5.57
C ALA A 116 19.61 -7.62 -6.34
N ALA A 117 19.34 -8.09 -7.56
CA ALA A 117 20.31 -8.69 -8.47
C ALA A 117 21.18 -7.66 -9.22
N GLY A 118 20.90 -6.36 -9.07
CA GLY A 118 21.63 -5.29 -9.77
C GLY A 118 21.31 -5.19 -11.26
N ARG A 119 20.12 -5.62 -11.69
CA ARG A 119 19.67 -5.64 -13.10
C ARG A 119 18.49 -4.68 -13.29
N PRO A 120 18.71 -3.35 -13.30
CA PRO A 120 17.64 -2.37 -13.39
C PRO A 120 16.88 -2.41 -14.73
N GLU A 121 17.48 -2.94 -15.80
CA GLU A 121 16.83 -3.10 -17.10
C GLU A 121 15.65 -4.07 -17.02
N GLU A 122 15.77 -5.15 -16.24
CA GLU A 122 14.70 -6.14 -16.04
C GLU A 122 13.46 -5.55 -15.35
N VAL A 123 13.63 -4.48 -14.56
CA VAL A 123 12.51 -3.74 -13.95
C VAL A 123 11.65 -3.11 -15.05
N GLN A 124 12.28 -2.54 -16.09
CA GLN A 124 11.57 -1.92 -17.20
C GLN A 124 10.88 -2.98 -18.07
N GLU A 125 11.52 -4.12 -18.31
CA GLU A 125 10.93 -5.24 -19.05
C GLU A 125 9.70 -5.80 -18.32
N THR A 126 9.84 -6.06 -17.02
CA THR A 126 8.73 -6.52 -16.16
C THR A 126 7.58 -5.53 -16.20
N LEU A 127 7.87 -4.23 -16.10
CA LEU A 127 6.86 -3.18 -16.14
C LEU A 127 6.14 -3.15 -17.50
N SER A 128 6.88 -3.18 -18.60
CA SER A 128 6.33 -3.16 -19.95
C SER A 128 5.41 -4.36 -20.21
N GLN A 129 5.84 -5.56 -19.82
CA GLN A 129 5.05 -6.79 -19.93
C GLN A 129 3.78 -6.73 -19.07
N ALA A 130 3.91 -6.28 -17.81
CA ALA A 130 2.79 -6.15 -16.89
C ALA A 130 1.76 -5.12 -17.37
N LEU A 131 2.21 -3.97 -17.91
CA LEU A 131 1.33 -2.95 -18.47
C LEU A 131 0.61 -3.46 -19.73
N CYS A 132 1.33 -4.10 -20.66
CA CYS A 132 0.71 -4.72 -21.84
C CYS A 132 -0.32 -5.80 -21.45
N PHE A 133 -0.02 -6.60 -20.43
CA PHE A 133 -0.94 -7.59 -19.89
C PHE A 133 -2.18 -6.93 -19.26
N CYS A 134 -1.99 -5.93 -18.39
CA CYS A 134 -3.06 -5.23 -17.70
C CYS A 134 -3.98 -4.47 -18.65
N TRP A 135 -3.45 -3.87 -19.72
CA TRP A 135 -4.27 -3.23 -20.74
C TRP A 135 -5.14 -4.23 -21.50
N ARG A 136 -4.56 -5.37 -21.91
CA ARG A 136 -5.31 -6.44 -22.60
C ARG A 136 -6.40 -7.01 -21.71
N VAL A 137 -6.07 -7.33 -20.46
CA VAL A 137 -7.02 -7.88 -19.49
C VAL A 137 -8.06 -6.84 -19.09
N GLY A 138 -7.65 -5.61 -18.79
CA GLY A 138 -8.57 -4.53 -18.42
C GLY A 138 -9.56 -4.21 -19.54
N LEU A 139 -9.12 -4.21 -20.80
CA LEU A 139 -10.02 -3.98 -21.93
C LEU A 139 -10.97 -5.17 -22.14
N ALA A 140 -10.46 -6.40 -21.99
CA ALA A 140 -11.31 -7.60 -22.03
C ALA A 140 -12.37 -7.56 -20.92
N VAL A 141 -12.01 -7.11 -19.71
CA VAL A 141 -12.93 -6.94 -18.58
C VAL A 141 -13.97 -5.84 -18.87
N ALA A 142 -13.56 -4.71 -19.45
CA ALA A 142 -14.48 -3.64 -19.84
C ALA A 142 -15.53 -4.15 -20.85
N ILE A 143 -15.10 -4.87 -21.88
CA ILE A 143 -15.98 -5.36 -22.94
C ILE A 143 -16.83 -6.54 -22.46
N LEU A 144 -16.21 -7.58 -21.91
CA LEU A 144 -16.92 -8.78 -21.49
C LEU A 144 -17.79 -8.50 -20.26
N GLY A 145 -17.24 -7.81 -19.27
CA GLY A 145 -17.95 -7.43 -18.06
C GLY A 145 -19.16 -6.54 -18.34
N SER A 146 -19.08 -5.60 -19.28
CA SER A 146 -20.25 -4.81 -19.68
C SER A 146 -21.32 -5.68 -20.37
N ALA A 147 -20.90 -6.61 -21.23
CA ALA A 147 -21.82 -7.55 -21.90
C ALA A 147 -22.55 -8.47 -20.92
N ILE A 148 -21.87 -8.97 -19.89
CA ILE A 148 -22.45 -9.88 -18.87
C ILE A 148 -22.90 -9.17 -17.59
N SER A 149 -22.85 -7.84 -17.53
CA SER A 149 -23.12 -7.04 -16.32
C SER A 149 -24.47 -7.39 -15.65
N THR A 150 -25.52 -7.58 -16.45
CA THR A 150 -26.85 -7.99 -15.95
C THR A 150 -26.81 -9.37 -15.26
N PHE A 151 -26.02 -10.31 -15.77
CA PHE A 151 -25.85 -11.63 -15.16
C PHE A 151 -25.06 -11.53 -13.85
N LEU A 152 -23.98 -10.74 -13.83
CA LEU A 152 -23.17 -10.50 -12.62
C LEU A 152 -23.99 -9.86 -11.50
N LEU A 153 -24.81 -8.86 -11.83
CA LEU A 153 -25.68 -8.20 -10.85
C LEU A 153 -26.74 -9.16 -10.28
N ARG A 154 -27.29 -10.06 -11.11
CA ARG A 154 -28.22 -11.10 -10.65
C ARG A 154 -27.56 -12.09 -9.70
N LEU A 155 -26.29 -12.42 -9.91
CA LEU A 155 -25.50 -13.24 -8.98
C LEU A 155 -25.28 -12.51 -7.64
N SER A 156 -25.18 -11.18 -7.65
CA SER A 156 -24.95 -10.35 -6.46
C SER A 156 -26.20 -10.07 -5.59
N SER A 157 -27.27 -10.86 -5.76
CA SER A 157 -28.56 -10.74 -5.03
C SER A 157 -29.54 -9.68 -5.54
N VAL A 158 -29.40 -9.21 -6.79
CA VAL A 158 -30.41 -8.34 -7.42
C VAL A 158 -31.44 -9.20 -8.16
N GLU A 159 -32.69 -9.22 -7.67
CA GLU A 159 -33.79 -9.90 -8.36
C GLU A 159 -34.04 -9.30 -9.75
N ALA A 160 -34.42 -10.16 -10.71
CA ALA A 160 -34.60 -9.74 -12.11
C ALA A 160 -35.72 -8.72 -12.33
N SER A 161 -36.71 -8.65 -11.43
CA SER A 161 -37.81 -7.69 -11.44
C SER A 161 -37.54 -6.46 -10.56
N SER A 162 -36.36 -6.36 -9.95
CA SER A 162 -36.05 -5.28 -9.02
C SER A 162 -35.87 -3.95 -9.76
N PRO A 163 -36.45 -2.84 -9.26
CA PRO A 163 -36.18 -1.50 -9.79
C PRO A 163 -34.71 -1.07 -9.62
N LEU A 164 -33.89 -1.87 -8.93
CA LEU A 164 -32.46 -1.61 -8.69
C LEU A 164 -31.54 -2.03 -9.84
N LEU A 165 -32.01 -2.87 -10.77
CA LEU A 165 -31.14 -3.45 -11.81
C LEU A 165 -30.55 -2.40 -12.75
N GLU A 166 -31.39 -1.50 -13.27
CA GLU A 166 -30.95 -0.46 -14.21
C GLU A 166 -30.00 0.56 -13.54
N PRO A 167 -30.31 1.13 -12.36
CA PRO A 167 -29.37 2.01 -11.65
C PRO A 167 -28.04 1.31 -11.30
N ALA A 168 -28.07 0.04 -10.89
CA ALA A 168 -26.85 -0.72 -10.55
C ALA A 168 -25.98 -0.94 -11.80
N LYS A 169 -26.59 -1.28 -12.94
CA LYS A 169 -25.88 -1.45 -14.20
C LYS A 169 -25.28 -0.14 -14.70
N ALA A 170 -26.02 0.96 -14.57
CA ALA A 170 -25.55 2.29 -14.97
C ALA A 170 -24.36 2.77 -14.12
N TYR A 171 -24.22 2.28 -12.89
CA TYR A 171 -23.02 2.50 -12.06
C TYR A 171 -21.86 1.57 -12.42
N LEU A 172 -22.15 0.27 -12.58
CA LEU A 172 -21.12 -0.75 -12.81
C LEU A 172 -20.41 -0.59 -14.16
N VAL A 173 -21.15 -0.38 -15.25
CA VAL A 173 -20.59 -0.43 -16.61
C VAL A 173 -19.49 0.63 -16.82
N PRO A 174 -19.69 1.92 -16.50
CA PRO A 174 -18.63 2.93 -16.65
C PRO A 174 -17.36 2.61 -15.85
N ARG A 175 -17.51 2.06 -14.64
CA ARG A 175 -16.38 1.68 -13.79
C ARG A 175 -15.56 0.52 -14.39
N LEU A 176 -16.21 -0.41 -15.09
CA LEU A 176 -15.51 -1.45 -15.84
C LEU A 176 -14.64 -0.88 -16.97
N PHE A 177 -15.05 0.21 -17.61
CA PHE A 177 -14.20 0.92 -18.59
C PHE A 177 -13.02 1.64 -17.95
N GLY A 178 -13.08 1.94 -16.64
CA GLY A 178 -11.96 2.42 -15.84
C GLY A 178 -10.91 1.35 -15.52
N ALA A 179 -11.18 0.07 -15.80
CA ALA A 179 -10.31 -1.04 -15.41
C ALA A 179 -8.86 -0.96 -15.97
N PRO A 180 -8.62 -0.66 -17.25
CA PRO A 180 -7.25 -0.51 -17.77
C PRO A 180 -6.44 0.56 -17.03
N GLY A 181 -7.09 1.67 -16.69
CA GLY A 181 -6.48 2.78 -15.96
C GLY A 181 -6.14 2.40 -14.52
N LEU A 182 -7.09 1.78 -13.82
CA LEU A 182 -6.87 1.32 -12.44
C LEU A 182 -5.74 0.29 -12.37
N LEU A 183 -5.73 -0.71 -13.25
CA LEU A 183 -4.68 -1.73 -13.27
C LEU A 183 -3.30 -1.15 -13.59
N THR A 184 -3.24 -0.14 -14.47
CA THR A 184 -2.00 0.61 -14.72
C THR A 184 -1.49 1.24 -13.41
N LEU A 185 -2.37 1.91 -12.67
CA LEU A 185 -2.04 2.52 -11.38
C LEU A 185 -1.55 1.47 -10.37
N ILE A 186 -2.22 0.32 -10.27
CA ILE A 186 -1.84 -0.78 -9.38
C ILE A 186 -0.46 -1.36 -9.75
N VAL A 187 -0.19 -1.58 -11.03
CA VAL A 187 1.12 -2.06 -11.51
C VAL A 187 2.24 -1.05 -11.19
N LEU A 188 1.99 0.26 -11.38
CA LEU A 188 2.96 1.29 -11.02
C LEU A 188 3.24 1.32 -9.52
N GLN A 189 2.19 1.24 -8.69
CA GLN A 189 2.34 1.17 -7.23
C GLN A 189 3.14 -0.08 -6.81
N ALA A 190 2.85 -1.22 -7.43
CA ALA A 190 3.55 -2.49 -7.20
C ALA A 190 5.05 -2.38 -7.54
N ALA A 191 5.36 -1.84 -8.72
CA ALA A 191 6.73 -1.67 -9.21
C ALA A 191 7.53 -0.67 -8.34
N LEU A 192 6.96 0.47 -7.97
CA LEU A 192 7.63 1.46 -7.10
C LEU A 192 7.92 0.90 -5.71
N SER A 193 6.96 0.16 -5.14
CA SER A 193 7.13 -0.50 -3.84
C SER A 193 8.16 -1.63 -3.89
N GLY A 194 8.18 -2.39 -4.99
CA GLY A 194 9.10 -3.52 -5.19
C GLY A 194 10.53 -3.06 -5.46
N ALA A 195 10.71 -2.23 -6.49
CA ALA A 195 12.03 -1.78 -6.94
C ALA A 195 12.71 -0.85 -5.93
N PHE A 196 12.00 0.15 -5.40
CA PHE A 196 12.63 1.24 -4.65
C PHE A 196 12.20 1.32 -3.18
N ARG A 197 11.20 0.52 -2.78
CA ARG A 197 10.52 0.65 -1.47
C ARG A 197 10.06 2.09 -1.20
N ASP A 198 9.76 2.85 -2.26
CA ASP A 198 9.37 4.26 -2.15
C ASP A 198 7.86 4.36 -1.87
N THR A 199 7.52 4.23 -0.59
CA THR A 199 6.14 4.36 -0.10
C THR A 199 5.58 5.77 -0.26
N SER A 200 6.44 6.79 -0.36
CA SER A 200 6.02 8.17 -0.58
C SER A 200 5.60 8.42 -2.02
N ALA A 201 6.31 7.84 -3.00
CA ALA A 201 5.89 7.86 -4.40
C ALA A 201 4.58 7.12 -4.61
N VAL A 202 4.39 5.98 -3.95
CA VAL A 202 3.13 5.24 -3.95
C VAL A 202 2.00 6.12 -3.40
N LEU A 203 2.20 6.76 -2.24
CA LEU A 203 1.20 7.67 -1.67
C LEU A 203 0.85 8.82 -2.63
N ARG A 204 1.85 9.43 -3.28
CA ARG A 204 1.60 10.50 -4.27
C ARG A 204 0.76 10.00 -5.45
N LEU A 205 1.00 8.80 -5.94
CA LEU A 205 0.17 8.20 -7.01
C LEU A 205 -1.26 7.96 -6.55
N VAL A 206 -1.44 7.40 -5.36
CA VAL A 206 -2.79 7.16 -4.79
C VAL A 206 -3.52 8.49 -4.60
N LEU A 207 -2.85 9.50 -4.03
CA LEU A 207 -3.42 10.85 -3.85
C LEU A 207 -3.77 11.52 -5.18
N LEU A 208 -2.95 11.33 -6.22
CA LEU A 208 -3.24 11.87 -7.55
C LEU A 208 -4.50 11.21 -8.15
N GLY A 209 -4.59 9.88 -8.07
CA GLY A 209 -5.79 9.14 -8.52
C GLY A 209 -7.03 9.55 -7.74
N ALA A 210 -6.91 9.67 -6.41
CA ALA A 210 -7.98 10.09 -5.52
C ALA A 210 -8.44 11.53 -5.78
N GLY A 211 -7.49 12.45 -5.98
CA GLY A 211 -7.80 13.84 -6.31
C GLY A 211 -8.50 13.97 -7.66
N LEU A 212 -8.03 13.22 -8.67
CA LEU A 212 -8.71 13.17 -9.97
C LEU A 212 -10.14 12.65 -9.82
N ASN A 213 -10.33 11.53 -9.11
CA ASN A 213 -11.67 10.99 -8.86
C ASN A 213 -12.55 11.99 -8.10
N ALA A 214 -12.09 12.54 -6.98
CA ALA A 214 -12.85 13.47 -6.14
C ALA A 214 -13.28 14.76 -6.87
N VAL A 215 -12.56 15.16 -7.92
CA VAL A 215 -12.91 16.31 -8.78
C VAL A 215 -13.81 15.88 -9.95
N LEU A 216 -13.50 14.76 -10.59
CA LEU A 216 -14.24 14.27 -11.77
C LEU A 216 -15.65 13.80 -11.39
N THR A 217 -15.83 13.09 -10.28
CA THR A 217 -17.13 12.57 -9.84
C THR A 217 -18.19 13.68 -9.72
N PRO A 218 -17.99 14.79 -8.97
CA PRO A 218 -18.98 15.86 -8.93
C PRO A 218 -19.14 16.60 -10.26
N LEU A 219 -18.08 16.74 -11.06
CA LEU A 219 -18.18 17.39 -12.39
C LEU A 219 -19.05 16.58 -13.35
N CYS A 220 -18.90 15.25 -13.37
CA CYS A 220 -19.66 14.38 -14.24
C CYS A 220 -21.09 14.17 -13.74
N VAL A 221 -21.27 13.95 -12.43
CA VAL A 221 -22.59 13.71 -11.82
C VAL A 221 -23.43 14.99 -11.80
N ALA A 222 -22.87 16.13 -11.36
CA ALA A 222 -23.62 17.37 -11.18
C ALA A 222 -23.49 18.36 -12.35
N GLY A 223 -22.35 18.40 -13.05
CA GLY A 223 -22.09 19.35 -14.13
C GLY A 223 -22.55 18.88 -15.51
N LEU A 224 -22.32 17.60 -15.84
CA LEU A 224 -22.64 17.02 -17.16
C LEU A 224 -23.99 16.29 -17.20
N HIS A 225 -24.72 16.21 -16.08
CA HIS A 225 -25.93 15.40 -15.93
C HIS A 225 -25.75 13.93 -16.38
N ALA A 226 -24.54 13.37 -16.26
CA ALA A 226 -24.26 11.98 -16.65
C ALA A 226 -24.97 10.95 -15.76
N GLY A 227 -25.69 11.40 -14.72
CA GLY A 227 -26.48 10.54 -13.85
C GLY A 227 -25.61 9.63 -13.00
N THR A 228 -26.01 8.36 -12.85
CA THR A 228 -25.24 7.31 -12.19
C THR A 228 -24.00 6.86 -12.96
N ALA A 229 -23.80 7.34 -14.18
CA ALA A 229 -22.68 6.96 -15.04
C ALA A 229 -21.48 7.93 -14.99
N GLY A 230 -21.64 9.04 -14.26
CA GLY A 230 -20.61 10.06 -14.07
C GLY A 230 -19.59 9.73 -13.00
#